data_AF-A0A0U4WJ57-F1
#
_entry.id   AF-A0A0U4WJ57-F1
#
_cell.length_a   1.000
_cell.length_b   1.000
_cell.length_c   1.000
_cell.angle_alpha   90.00
_cell.angle_beta   90.00
_cell.angle_gamma   90.00
#
_symmetry.space_group_name_H-M   'P 1'
#
loop_
_entity.id
_entity.type
_entity.pdbx_description
1 polymer ?
#
loop_
_entity_poly.entity_id
_entity_poly.type
_entity_poly.pdbx_seq_one_letter_code
_entity_poly.pdbx_strand_id
1 'polypeptide(L)'
;MDHHDGITRIETFGVEQIPDHERHATPFDLFRLIFGGANTFATAALGRAPILFGRSFTTGGLAIARGGLGGATQVYLALLRLFSEPAAVYGPASARRPRHAAAGSALDSARVA
;
A
#
# COMPACT_ATOMS: atom_id res chain seq x y z
N MET A 1 -2.75 -14.31 -35.08
CA MET A 1 -2.35 -13.00 -34.52
C MET A 1 -1.94 -13.28 -33.11
N ASP A 2 -0.68 -13.67 -32.95
CA ASP A 2 -0.22 -14.49 -31.84
C ASP A 2 0.48 -13.54 -30.88
N HIS A 3 -0.13 -13.32 -29.71
CA HIS A 3 0.33 -12.35 -28.73
C HIS A 3 1.60 -12.87 -28.05
N HIS A 4 2.75 -12.61 -28.67
CA HIS A 4 4.06 -12.82 -28.08
C HIS A 4 4.33 -11.73 -27.02
N ASP A 5 3.66 -11.82 -25.87
CA ASP A 5 4.09 -11.13 -24.65
C ASP A 5 5.32 -11.85 -24.09
N GLY A 6 6.44 -11.66 -24.79
CA GLY A 6 7.71 -12.29 -24.46
C GLY A 6 8.31 -11.71 -23.19
N ILE A 7 8.77 -12.58 -22.29
CA ILE A 7 9.60 -12.28 -21.10
C ILE A 7 10.84 -11.42 -21.44
N THR A 8 11.22 -11.36 -22.72
CA THR A 8 12.35 -10.58 -23.26
C THR A 8 11.98 -9.17 -23.74
N ARG A 9 10.71 -8.75 -23.67
CA ARG A 9 10.33 -7.37 -23.98
C ARG A 9 10.83 -6.46 -22.86
N ILE A 10 11.61 -5.45 -23.25
CA ILE A 10 12.15 -4.46 -22.31
C ILE A 10 10.99 -3.54 -21.91
N GLU A 11 10.76 -3.40 -20.61
CA GLU A 11 9.85 -2.40 -20.05
C GLU A 11 10.29 -1.00 -20.49
N THR A 12 9.42 -0.31 -21.24
CA THR A 12 9.72 1.02 -21.80
C THR A 12 9.39 2.13 -20.79
N PHE A 13 8.49 1.87 -19.84
CA PHE A 13 8.09 2.84 -18.81
C PHE A 13 9.06 2.74 -17.63
N GLY A 14 9.98 3.72 -17.52
CA GLY A 14 10.97 3.75 -16.44
C GLY A 14 10.49 4.59 -15.26
N VAL A 15 10.33 5.89 -15.50
CA VAL A 15 9.89 6.88 -14.48
C VAL A 15 8.52 7.48 -14.81
N GLU A 16 8.06 7.28 -16.03
CA GLU A 16 6.77 7.71 -16.54
C GLU A 16 5.63 6.90 -15.93
N GLN A 17 4.48 7.55 -15.78
CA GLN A 17 3.29 6.89 -15.28
C GLN A 17 2.80 5.82 -16.27
N ILE A 18 2.76 4.57 -15.82
CA ILE A 18 2.22 3.45 -16.60
C ILE A 18 0.77 3.77 -17.00
N PRO A 19 0.40 3.66 -18.29
CA PRO A 19 -0.96 3.88 -18.77
C PRO A 19 -1.98 2.98 -18.05
N ASP A 20 -3.21 3.48 -17.84
CA ASP A 20 -4.21 2.75 -17.04
C ASP A 20 -4.55 1.36 -17.58
N HIS A 21 -4.48 1.17 -18.90
CA HIS A 21 -4.79 -0.11 -19.54
C HIS A 21 -3.71 -1.17 -19.35
N GLU A 22 -2.51 -0.78 -18.91
CA GLU A 22 -1.36 -1.67 -18.65
C GLU A 22 -1.19 -1.97 -17.14
N ARG A 23 -2.06 -1.41 -16.28
CA ARG A 23 -2.04 -1.64 -14.82
C ARG A 23 -2.85 -2.88 -14.44
N HIS A 24 -2.20 -4.03 -14.45
CA HIS A 24 -2.86 -5.31 -14.15
C HIS A 24 -2.72 -5.79 -12.70
N ALA A 25 -1.95 -5.09 -11.87
CA ALA A 25 -1.70 -5.51 -10.50
C ALA A 25 -2.98 -5.47 -9.64
N THR A 26 -3.29 -6.60 -9.00
CA THR A 26 -4.41 -6.68 -8.06
C THR A 26 -3.95 -6.33 -6.63
N PRO A 27 -4.88 -5.96 -5.73
CA PRO A 27 -4.54 -5.78 -4.31
C PRO A 27 -3.89 -7.01 -3.67
N PHE A 28 -4.20 -8.22 -4.19
CA PHE A 28 -3.62 -9.46 -3.71
C PHE A 28 -2.17 -9.64 -4.19
N ASP A 29 -1.83 -9.19 -5.39
CA ASP A 29 -0.44 -9.19 -5.87
C ASP A 29 0.42 -8.26 -5.01
N LEU A 30 -0.10 -7.08 -4.67
CA LEU A 30 0.56 -6.14 -3.76
C LEU A 30 0.73 -6.75 -2.36
N PHE A 31 -0.30 -7.39 -1.81
CA PHE A 31 -0.19 -8.09 -0.53
C PHE A 31 0.88 -9.17 -0.58
N ARG A 32 0.87 -10.03 -1.60
CA ARG A 32 1.85 -11.13 -1.75
C ARG A 32 3.27 -10.60 -1.91
N LEU A 33 3.45 -9.52 -2.67
CA LEU A 33 4.74 -8.88 -2.85
C LEU A 33 5.27 -8.33 -1.52
N ILE A 34 4.45 -7.59 -0.77
CA ILE A 34 4.83 -7.02 0.52
C ILE A 34 5.07 -8.13 1.55
N PHE A 35 4.18 -9.12 1.62
CA PHE A 35 4.30 -10.26 2.54
C PHE A 35 5.54 -11.10 2.23
N GLY A 36 5.76 -11.44 0.95
CA GLY A 36 6.93 -12.17 0.50
C GLY A 36 8.23 -11.39 0.75
N GLY A 37 8.24 -10.09 0.47
CA GLY A 37 9.37 -9.20 0.73
C GLY A 37 9.65 -8.96 2.22
N ALA A 38 8.63 -9.04 3.08
CA ALA A 38 8.76 -8.85 4.53
C ALA A 38 9.30 -10.10 5.27
N ASN A 39 9.34 -11.26 4.64
CA ASN A 39 9.82 -12.53 5.22
C ASN A 39 11.34 -12.66 5.24
N THR A 40 12.04 -11.58 5.60
CA THR A 40 13.51 -11.58 5.71
C THR A 40 13.98 -12.13 7.06
N PHE A 41 15.25 -12.54 7.11
CA PHE A 41 15.93 -12.93 8.36
C PHE A 41 15.85 -11.84 9.44
N ALA A 42 15.84 -10.56 9.04
CA ALA A 42 15.73 -9.43 9.95
C ALA A 42 14.41 -9.44 10.75
N THR A 43 13.30 -9.81 10.12
CA THR A 43 11.99 -9.91 10.80
C THR A 43 12.01 -10.97 11.89
N ALA A 44 12.63 -12.12 11.64
CA ALA A 44 12.81 -13.16 12.65
C ALA A 44 13.80 -12.74 13.76
N ALA A 45 14.91 -12.08 13.39
CA ALA A 45 15.95 -11.63 14.31
C ALA A 45 15.48 -10.51 15.25
N LEU A 46 14.70 -9.55 14.75
CA LEU A 46 14.07 -8.50 15.55
C LEU A 46 12.91 -9.05 16.36
N GLY A 47 12.12 -9.94 15.77
CA GLY A 47 11.00 -10.61 16.42
C GLY A 47 11.40 -11.53 17.57
N ARG A 48 12.64 -12.08 17.57
CA ARG A 48 13.15 -12.89 18.70
C ARG A 48 13.62 -12.04 19.89
N ALA A 49 13.70 -10.72 19.79
CA ALA A 49 14.16 -9.88 20.91
C ALA A 49 13.44 -10.20 22.23
N PRO A 50 12.10 -10.38 22.29
CA PRO A 50 11.42 -10.79 23.53
C PRO A 50 11.90 -12.14 24.07
N ILE A 51 12.21 -13.09 23.17
CA ILE A 51 12.73 -14.42 23.55
C ILE A 51 14.13 -14.27 24.16
N LEU A 52 14.98 -13.43 23.58
CA LEU A 52 16.31 -13.12 24.12
C LEU A 52 16.23 -12.44 25.50
N PHE A 53 15.18 -11.65 25.77
CA PHE A 53 14.93 -11.04 27.08
C PHE A 53 14.18 -11.96 28.06
N GLY A 54 14.15 -13.28 27.80
CA GLY A 54 13.63 -14.28 28.75
C GLY A 54 12.15 -14.62 28.63
N ARG A 55 11.44 -14.17 27.57
CA ARG A 55 10.07 -14.64 27.28
C ARG A 55 10.08 -15.94 26.48
N SER A 56 8.98 -16.70 26.56
CA SER A 56 8.79 -17.93 25.80
C SER A 56 8.72 -17.70 24.28
N PHE A 57 9.04 -18.73 23.49
CA PHE A 57 8.95 -18.72 22.02
C PHE A 57 7.57 -18.27 21.50
N THR A 58 6.50 -18.75 22.14
CA THR A 58 5.11 -18.36 21.83
C THR A 58 4.89 -16.85 22.00
N THR A 59 5.52 -16.22 22.99
CA THR A 59 5.43 -14.77 23.17
C THR A 59 6.11 -14.03 22.02
N GLY A 60 7.26 -14.52 21.55
CA GLY A 60 7.95 -13.98 20.38
C GLY A 60 7.09 -14.09 19.12
N GLY A 61 6.50 -15.26 18.86
CA GLY A 61 5.56 -15.45 17.75
C GLY A 61 4.35 -14.52 17.80
N LEU A 62 3.75 -14.33 18.97
CA LEU A 62 2.65 -13.39 19.18
C LEU A 62 3.08 -11.93 19.01
N ALA A 63 4.30 -11.57 19.40
CA ALA A 63 4.84 -10.22 19.22
C ALA A 63 5.02 -9.91 17.72
N ILE A 64 5.56 -10.85 16.95
CA ILE A 64 5.69 -10.75 15.49
C ILE A 64 4.32 -10.60 14.84
N ALA A 65 3.35 -11.45 15.21
CA ALA A 65 2.01 -11.39 14.64
C ALA A 65 1.29 -10.07 14.95
N ARG A 66 1.34 -9.61 16.20
CA ARG A 66 0.70 -8.35 16.64
C ARG A 66 1.37 -7.11 16.05
N GLY A 67 2.69 -7.06 16.03
CA GLY A 67 3.44 -5.95 15.43
C GLY A 67 3.30 -5.91 13.92
N GLY A 68 3.47 -7.07 13.27
CA GLY A 68 3.42 -7.21 11.81
C GLY A 68 2.03 -6.95 11.23
N LEU A 69 0.97 -7.55 11.78
CA LEU A 69 -0.37 -7.34 11.25
C LEU A 69 -1.03 -6.10 11.87
N GLY A 70 -1.12 -6.04 13.20
CA GLY A 70 -1.79 -4.96 13.92
C GLY A 70 -1.05 -3.63 13.79
N GLY A 71 0.24 -3.62 14.12
CA GLY A 71 1.08 -2.41 14.05
C GLY A 71 1.16 -1.85 12.64
N ALA A 72 1.49 -2.68 11.63
CA ALA A 72 1.57 -2.21 10.25
C ALA A 72 0.23 -1.70 9.72
N THR A 73 -0.89 -2.37 10.05
CA THR A 73 -2.23 -1.90 9.65
C THR A 73 -2.54 -0.55 10.28
N GLN A 74 -2.26 -0.38 11.57
CA GLN A 74 -2.50 0.88 12.28
C GLN A 74 -1.67 2.02 11.69
N VAL A 75 -0.38 1.78 11.43
CA VAL A 75 0.54 2.76 10.85
C VAL A 75 0.13 3.10 9.43
N TYR A 76 -0.19 2.10 8.59
CA TYR A 76 -0.64 2.32 7.22
C TYR A 76 -1.92 3.18 7.18
N LEU A 77 -2.92 2.85 7.99
CA LEU A 77 -4.15 3.63 8.07
C LEU A 77 -3.91 5.04 8.63
N ALA A 78 -2.98 5.20 9.57
CA ALA A 78 -2.59 6.53 10.08
C ALA A 78 -1.91 7.36 8.99
N LEU A 79 -1.03 6.76 8.19
CA LEU A 79 -0.37 7.43 7.08
C LEU A 79 -1.36 7.81 6.00
N LEU A 80 -2.32 6.95 5.63
CA LEU A 80 -3.37 7.31 4.68
C LEU A 80 -4.26 8.46 5.18
N ARG A 81 -4.44 8.58 6.50
CA ARG A 81 -5.18 9.70 7.11
C ARG A 81 -4.38 10.99 7.08
N LEU A 82 -3.07 10.93 7.29
CA LEU A 82 -2.18 12.10 7.31
C LEU A 82 -1.79 12.56 5.89
N PHE A 83 -1.58 11.60 5.00
CA PHE A 83 -1.18 11.76 3.61
C PHE A 83 -2.19 11.01 2.74
N SER A 84 -3.18 11.74 2.23
CA SER A 84 -4.14 11.18 1.27
C SER A 84 -3.40 10.79 -0.02
N GLU A 85 -3.73 9.65 -0.61
CA GLU A 85 -3.06 9.22 -1.82
C GLU A 85 -3.42 10.10 -3.03
N PRO A 86 -2.45 10.40 -3.89
CA PRO A 86 -2.69 11.19 -5.08
C PRO A 86 -3.60 10.45 -6.05
N ALA A 87 -4.44 11.20 -6.76
CA ALA A 87 -5.42 10.65 -7.71
C ALA A 87 -4.79 9.73 -8.77
N ALA A 88 -3.51 9.93 -9.08
CA ALA A 88 -2.74 9.10 -10.00
C ALA A 88 -2.62 7.62 -9.61
N VAL A 89 -2.75 7.28 -8.32
CA VAL A 89 -2.77 5.91 -7.79
C VAL A 89 -4.09 5.20 -8.13
N TYR A 90 -5.15 5.96 -8.30
CA TYR A 90 -6.47 5.46 -8.66
C TYR A 90 -6.64 5.47 -10.18
N GLY A 91 -6.84 4.29 -10.78
CA GLY A 91 -7.25 4.20 -12.18
C GLY A 91 -8.65 4.82 -12.42
N PRO A 92 -9.07 4.97 -13.68
CA PRO A 92 -10.31 5.65 -14.07
C PRO A 92 -11.57 4.98 -13.50
N ALA A 93 -11.48 3.68 -13.16
CA ALA A 93 -12.56 2.93 -12.51
C ALA A 93 -12.66 3.13 -10.99
N SER A 94 -11.70 3.81 -10.36
CA SER A 94 -11.66 4.06 -8.91
C SER A 94 -12.16 5.46 -8.55
N ALA A 95 -13.40 5.77 -8.93
CA ALA A 95 -14.11 6.97 -8.49
C ALA A 95 -14.43 6.90 -6.98
N ARG A 96 -13.43 7.10 -6.11
CA ARG A 96 -13.69 7.31 -4.68
C ARG A 96 -14.25 8.72 -4.48
N ARG A 97 -15.51 8.76 -4.03
CA ARG A 97 -16.33 9.92 -3.64
C ARG A 97 -15.48 11.10 -3.12
N PRO A 98 -15.53 12.29 -3.76
CA PRO A 98 -14.74 13.42 -3.31
C PRO A 98 -15.27 13.90 -1.95
N ARG A 99 -14.57 13.57 -0.87
CA ARG A 99 -14.85 14.12 0.47
C ARG A 99 -14.45 15.60 0.59
N HIS A 100 -13.77 16.17 -0.41
CA HIS A 100 -13.37 17.57 -0.45
C HIS A 100 -14.19 18.47 -1.40
N ALA A 101 -15.26 17.98 -2.05
CA ALA A 101 -16.09 18.82 -2.92
C ALA A 101 -16.97 19.83 -2.14
N ALA A 102 -17.16 19.66 -0.82
CA ALA A 102 -18.04 20.52 -0.02
C ALA A 102 -17.38 21.84 0.45
N ALA A 103 -16.04 21.95 0.41
CA ALA A 103 -15.35 23.16 0.88
C ALA A 103 -15.19 24.22 -0.23
N GLY A 104 -15.20 23.82 -1.51
CA GLY A 104 -15.04 24.73 -2.65
C GLY A 104 -16.31 25.51 -3.01
N SER A 105 -17.50 24.88 -2.89
CA SER A 105 -18.76 25.52 -3.28
C SER A 105 -19.27 26.57 -2.28
N ALA A 106 -18.89 26.46 -1.00
CA ALA A 106 -19.26 27.42 0.03
C ALA A 106 -18.49 28.75 -0.12
N LEU A 107 -17.23 28.70 -0.56
CA LEU A 107 -16.41 29.89 -0.79
C LEU A 107 -16.76 30.60 -2.11
N ASP A 108 -17.33 29.89 -3.08
CA ASP A 108 -17.83 30.47 -4.33
C ASP A 108 -19.19 31.14 -4.12
N SER A 109 -20.07 30.54 -3.33
CA SER A 109 -21.37 31.11 -2.97
C SER A 109 -21.25 32.39 -2.11
N ALA A 110 -20.19 32.50 -1.31
CA ALA A 110 -19.91 33.69 -0.49
C ALA A 110 -19.23 34.83 -1.28
N ARG A 111 -18.78 34.58 -2.51
CA ARG A 111 -18.23 35.61 -3.42
C ARG A 111 -19.27 36.20 -4.37
N VAL A 112 -20.45 35.57 -4.46
CA VAL A 112 -21.55 35.96 -5.33
C VAL A 112 -22.69 36.66 -4.54
N ALA A 113 -22.57 36.75 -3.22
CA ALA A 113 -23.44 37.54 -2.33
C ALA A 113 -22.76 38.84 -1.90
#